data_AF-A0A163Y207-F1
#
_entry.id   AF-A0A163Y207-F1
#
_cell.length_a   1.000
_cell.length_b   1.000
_cell.length_c   1.000
_cell.angle_alpha   90.00
_cell.angle_beta   90.00
_cell.angle_gamma   90.00
#
_symmetry.space_group_name_H-M   'P 1'
#
loop_
_entity.id
_entity.type
_entity.pdbx_description
1 polymer ?
#
loop_
_entity_poly.entity_id
_entity_poly.type
_entity_poly.pdbx_seq_one_letter_code
_entity_poly.pdbx_strand_id
1 'polypeptide(L)' 'MSKESVSALGYILISIVLIISIYLLIEPNSLVPEAYKLAVDGYVIARTLVILFILYLVSKLGFLFINKKN' A
#
# COMPACT_ATOMS: atom_id res chain seq x y z
N MET A 1 -0.52 -5.26 27.19
CA MET A 1 -0.32 -5.84 25.84
C MET A 1 1.17 -6.13 25.69
N SER A 2 1.59 -7.36 25.41
CA SER A 2 3.02 -7.69 25.30
C SER A 2 3.64 -7.02 24.06
N LYS A 3 4.91 -6.60 24.12
CA LYS A 3 5.59 -5.95 22.98
C LYS A 3 5.54 -6.78 21.69
N GLU A 4 5.49 -8.11 21.83
CA GLU A 4 5.35 -9.05 20.71
C GLU A 4 3.98 -8.97 20.03
N SER A 5 2.89 -8.89 20.79
CA SER A 5 1.53 -8.74 20.24
C SER A 5 1.34 -7.43 19.48
N VAL A 6 1.97 -6.35 19.96
CA VAL A 6 2.00 -5.04 19.27
C VAL A 6 2.79 -5.13 17.96
N SER A 7 3.90 -5.87 17.96
CA SER A 7 4.71 -6.10 16.76
C SER A 7 3.95 -6.89 15.70
N ALA A 8 3.27 -7.98 16.08
CA ALA A 8 2.46 -8.81 15.18
C ALA A 8 1.33 -8.01 14.52
N LEU A 9 0.60 -7.20 15.29
CA LEU A 9 -0.46 -6.32 14.77
C LEU A 9 0.07 -5.33 13.73
N GLY A 10 1.27 -4.77 13.94
CA GLY A 10 1.91 -3.88 12.97
C GLY A 10 2.17 -4.55 11.63
N TYR A 11 2.69 -5.79 11.62
CA TYR A 11 2.90 -6.55 10.38
C TYR A 11 1.59 -6.87 9.66
N ILE A 12 0.55 -7.26 10.40
CA ILE A 12 -0.78 -7.57 9.84
C ILE A 12 -1.38 -6.33 9.18
N LEU A 13 -1.36 -5.19 9.88
CA LEU A 13 -1.90 -3.93 9.36
C LEU A 13 -1.19 -3.50 8.08
N ILE A 14 0.15 -3.48 8.08
CA ILE A 14 0.92 -3.10 6.88
C ILE A 14 0.64 -4.06 5.72
N SER A 15 0.50 -5.35 5.99
CA SER A 15 0.19 -6.36 4.97
C SER A 15 -1.21 -6.16 4.37
N ILE A 16 -2.22 -5.86 5.19
CA ILE A 16 -3.58 -5.56 4.72
C ILE A 16 -3.57 -4.32 3.80
N VAL A 17 -2.91 -3.25 4.24
CA VAL A 17 -2.83 -2.00 3.46
C VAL A 17 -2.09 -2.25 2.13
N LEU A 18 -1.04 -3.07 2.14
CA LEU A 18 -0.31 -3.43 0.93
C LEU A 18 -1.19 -4.21 -0.07
N ILE A 19 -1.96 -5.20 0.41
CA ILE A 19 -2.87 -5.99 -0.43
C ILE A 19 -3.94 -5.08 -1.08
N ILE A 20 -4.56 -4.19 -0.30
CA ILE A 20 -5.54 -3.23 -0.82
C ILE A 20 -4.91 -2.33 -1.88
N SER A 21 -3.69 -1.85 -1.65
CA SER A 21 -2.99 -0.98 -2.60
C SER A 21 -2.66 -1.71 -3.90
N ILE A 22 -2.25 -2.97 -3.84
CA ILE A 22 -2.03 -3.81 -5.02
C ILE A 22 -3.34 -4.06 -5.77
N TYR A 23 -4.43 -4.34 -5.06
CA TYR A 23 -5.76 -4.47 -5.66
C TYR A 23 -6.15 -3.20 -6.44
N LEU A 24 -5.98 -2.04 -5.82
CA LEU A 24 -6.24 -0.73 -6.43
C LEU A 24 -5.36 -0.44 -7.66
N LEU A 25 -4.16 -1.02 -7.74
CA LEU A 25 -3.29 -0.93 -8.90
C LEU A 25 -3.76 -1.81 -10.07
N ILE A 26 -4.30 -2.99 -9.77
CA ILE A 26 -4.80 -3.96 -10.76
C ILE A 26 -6.18 -3.55 -11.27
N GLU A 27 -7.05 -3.03 -10.41
CA GLU A 27 -8.41 -2.57 -10.73
C GLU A 27 -8.54 -1.05 -10.59
N PRO A 28 -7.94 -0.26 -11.52
CA PRO A 28 -7.88 1.19 -11.41
C PRO A 28 -9.26 1.87 -11.61
N ASN A 29 -10.27 1.13 -12.10
CA ASN A 29 -11.66 1.61 -12.12
C ASN A 29 -12.22 1.82 -10.71
N SER A 30 -11.69 1.12 -9.71
CA SER A 30 -12.02 1.35 -8.29
C SER A 30 -11.35 2.61 -7.73
N LEU A 31 -10.31 3.10 -8.39
CA LEU A 31 -9.47 4.22 -7.93
C LEU A 31 -9.99 5.57 -8.45
N VAL A 32 -10.53 5.58 -9.67
CA VAL A 32 -10.91 6.81 -10.38
C VAL A 32 -12.41 6.76 -10.68
N PRO A 33 -13.23 7.66 -10.12
CA PRO A 33 -14.64 7.75 -10.45
C PRO A 33 -14.83 7.92 -11.96
N GLU A 34 -15.92 7.40 -12.51
CA GLU A 34 -16.18 7.41 -13.96
C GLU A 34 -16.04 8.80 -14.60
N ALA A 35 -16.43 9.86 -13.88
CA ALA A 35 -16.29 11.25 -14.31
C ALA A 35 -14.83 11.71 -14.52
N TYR A 36 -13.86 11.09 -13.85
CA TYR A 36 -12.43 11.39 -13.95
C TYR A 36 -11.70 10.47 -14.94
N LYS A 37 -12.34 9.42 -15.47
CA LYS A 37 -11.73 8.54 -16.50
C LYS A 37 -11.43 9.28 -17.80
N LEU A 38 -12.17 10.35 -18.09
CA LEU A 38 -11.98 11.20 -19.27
C LEU A 38 -10.74 12.09 -19.17
N ALA A 39 -10.24 12.34 -17.95
CA ALA A 39 -9.02 13.07 -17.71
C ALA A 39 -7.83 12.08 -17.68
N VAL A 40 -7.16 11.92 -18.82
CA VAL A 40 -5.99 11.05 -19.00
C VAL A 40 -4.94 11.29 -17.90
N ASP A 41 -4.71 12.56 -17.55
CA ASP A 41 -3.73 12.95 -16.52
C ASP A 41 -4.15 12.51 -15.12
N GLY A 42 -5.44 12.59 -14.78
CA GLY A 42 -5.95 12.17 -13.47
C GLY A 42 -5.76 10.68 -13.23
N TYR A 43 -5.97 9.87 -14.28
CA TYR A 43 -5.74 8.42 -14.24
C TYR A 43 -4.26 8.07 -14.04
N VAL A 44 -3.37 8.72 -14.80
CA VAL A 44 -1.91 8.48 -14.71
C VAL A 44 -1.36 8.91 -13.34
N ILE A 45 -1.76 10.07 -12.84
CA ILE A 45 -1.34 10.57 -11.52
C ILE A 45 -1.81 9.62 -10.41
N ALA A 46 -3.09 9.21 -10.44
CA ALA A 46 -3.64 8.33 -9.40
C ALA A 46 -2.89 6.99 -9.35
N ARG A 47 -2.62 6.35 -10.50
CA ARG A 47 -1.82 5.12 -10.55
C ARG A 47 -0.39 5.33 -10.08
N THR A 48 0.23 6.46 -10.42
CA THR A 48 1.59 6.79 -9.99
C THR A 48 1.65 6.90 -8.46
N LEU A 49 0.67 7.56 -7.83
CA LEU A 49 0.60 7.67 -6.38
C LEU A 49 0.44 6.32 -5.70
N VAL A 50 -0.40 5.42 -6.25
CA VAL A 50 -0.56 4.05 -5.74
C VAL A 50 0.75 3.27 -5.83
N ILE A 51 1.48 3.38 -6.94
CA ILE A 51 2.79 2.71 -7.11
C ILE A 51 3.79 3.23 -6.08
N LEU A 52 3.90 4.56 -5.89
CA LEU A 52 4.79 5.15 -4.89
C LEU A 52 4.43 4.68 -3.47
N PHE A 53 3.13 4.58 -3.17
CA PHE A 53 2.66 4.10 -1.88
C PHE A 53 2.99 2.61 -1.65
N ILE A 54 2.83 1.77 -2.67
CA ILE A 54 3.25 0.35 -2.62
C ILE A 54 4.75 0.25 -2.35
N LEU A 55 5.58 0.99 -3.08
CA LEU A 55 7.04 1.01 -2.87
C LEU A 55 7.42 1.43 -1.46
N TYR A 56 6.72 2.43 -0.90
CA TYR A 56 6.89 2.85 0.49
C TYR A 56 6.56 1.73 1.47
N LEU A 57 5.41 1.06 1.32
CA LEU A 57 4.99 -0.03 2.21
C LEU A 57 5.95 -1.22 2.15
N VAL A 58 6.40 -1.59 0.95
CA VAL A 58 7.40 -2.65 0.75
C VAL A 58 8.72 -2.29 1.43
N SER A 59 9.20 -1.05 1.28
CA SER A 59 10.39 -0.55 1.99
C SER A 59 10.21 -0.61 3.51
N LYS A 60 9.04 -0.22 4.01
CA LYS A 60 8.72 -0.29 5.45
C LYS A 60 8.69 -1.73 5.97
N LEU A 61 8.11 -2.66 5.23
CA LEU A 61 8.15 -4.09 5.57
C LEU A 61 9.59 -4.60 5.58
N GLY A 62 10.37 -4.31 4.54
CA GLY A 62 11.79 -4.66 4.49
C GLY A 62 12.56 -4.17 5.71
N PHE A 63 12.37 -2.90 6.09
CA PHE A 63 12.98 -2.34 7.30
C PHE A 63 12.56 -3.07 8.57
N LEU A 64 11.28 -3.43 8.71
CA LEU A 64 10.79 -4.17 9.87
C LEU A 64 11.39 -5.59 9.93
N PHE A 65 11.48 -6.29 8.79
CA PHE A 65 12.09 -7.62 8.73
C PHE A 65 13.60 -7.57 9.04
N ILE A 66 14.33 -6.59 8.52
CA ILE A 66 15.77 -6.45 8.72
C ILE A 66 16.10 -6.00 10.15
N ASN A 67 15.33 -5.08 10.72
CA ASN A 67 15.55 -4.57 12.08
C ASN A 67 14.90 -5.41 13.18
N LYS A 68 14.20 -6.49 12.83
CA LYS A 68 13.88 -7.56 13.77
C LYS A 68 15.17 -8.33 14.06
N LYS A 69 16.08 -7.69 14.77
CA LYS A 69 17.26 -8.33 15.35
C LYS A 69 16.75 -9.37 16.35
N ASN A 70 17.22 -10.61 16.22
CA ASN A 70 17.06 -11.65 17.23
C ASN A 70 17.31 -11.11 18.64
#